data_AF-A0A0G0SEW9-F1
#
_entry.id   AF-A0A0G0SEW9-F1
#
_cell.length_a   1.000
_cell.length_b   1.000
_cell.length_c   1.000
_cell.angle_alpha   90.00
_cell.angle_beta   90.00
_cell.angle_gamma   90.00
#
_symmetry.space_group_name_H-M   'P 1'
#
loop_
_entity.id
_entity.type
_entity.pdbx_description
1 polymer ?
#
loop_
_entity_poly.entity_id
_entity_poly.type
_entity_poly.pdbx_seq_one_letter_code
_entity_poly.pdbx_strand_id
1 'polypeptide(L)' 'MTVNGGNAGMTKGGTGDIQAGLTVALLAKNNPFLAASSAAFITKKAGDELYRKVGTNYNADDLADTIPETLQNLAR' A
#
# COMPACT_ATOMS: atom_id res chain seq x y z
N MET A 1 17.77 4.37 10.69
CA MET A 1 16.40 3.91 10.39
C MET A 1 16.28 3.83 8.89
N THR A 2 16.14 2.63 8.33
CA THR A 2 16.06 2.44 6.87
C THR A 2 14.63 2.07 6.51
N VAL A 3 14.02 2.81 5.59
CA VAL A 3 12.67 2.52 5.09
C VAL A 3 12.81 1.58 3.89
N ASN A 4 12.35 0.35 4.03
CA ASN A 4 12.40 -0.66 2.97
C ASN A 4 11.06 -0.78 2.22
N GLY A 5 11.14 -1.16 0.94
CA GLY A 5 9.99 -1.41 0.06
C GLY A 5 9.43 -0.16 -0.62
N GLY A 6 8.56 -0.39 -1.60
CA GLY A 6 8.06 0.64 -2.49
C GLY A 6 9.02 0.93 -3.64
N ASN A 7 8.51 1.61 -4.67
CA ASN A 7 9.23 1.86 -5.91
C ASN A 7 8.86 3.22 -6.52
N ALA A 8 9.64 3.66 -7.51
CA ALA A 8 9.45 4.94 -8.18
C ALA A 8 8.09 5.08 -8.89
N GLY A 9 7.41 3.97 -9.19
CA GLY A 9 6.06 3.97 -9.75
C GLY A 9 5.01 4.53 -8.78
N MET A 10 5.28 4.54 -7.48
CA MET A 10 4.36 5.06 -6.46
C MET A 10 4.32 6.59 -6.40
N THR A 11 5.23 7.29 -7.07
CA THR A 11 5.28 8.75 -7.16
C THR A 11 4.20 9.27 -8.12
N LYS A 12 2.93 9.06 -7.75
CA LYS A 12 1.72 9.49 -8.46
C LYS A 12 0.87 10.33 -7.52
N GLY A 13 0.08 11.25 -8.08
CA GLY A 13 -1.01 11.87 -7.32
C GLY A 13 -1.98 10.79 -6.86
N GLY A 14 -2.40 10.83 -5.59
CA GLY A 14 -3.34 9.86 -5.01
C GLY A 14 -2.73 8.75 -4.16
N THR A 15 -1.43 8.43 -4.28
CA THR A 15 -0.80 7.37 -3.47
C THR A 15 -0.90 7.64 -1.96
N GLY A 16 -0.76 8.91 -1.57
CA GLY A 16 -0.90 9.33 -0.17
C GLY A 16 -2.32 9.14 0.36
N ASP A 17 -3.33 9.42 -0.48
CA ASP A 17 -4.75 9.27 -0.11
C ASP A 17 -5.11 7.81 0.11
N ILE A 18 -4.55 6.91 -0.72
CA ILE A 18 -4.69 5.46 -0.56
C ILE A 18 -4.09 5.00 0.77
N GLN A 19 -2.87 5.41 1.09
CA GLN A 19 -2.24 5.03 2.35
C GLN A 19 -3.02 5.59 3.55
N ALA A 20 -3.51 6.82 3.48
CA ALA A 20 -4.33 7.42 4.52
C ALA A 20 -5.65 6.67 4.71
N GLY A 21 -6.34 6.36 3.61
CA GLY A 21 -7.58 5.56 3.63
C GLY A 21 -7.37 4.18 4.23
N LEU A 22 -6.31 3.47 3.81
CA LEU A 22 -5.95 2.17 4.38
C LEU A 22 -5.60 2.28 5.87
N THR A 23 -4.90 3.33 6.28
CA THR A 23 -4.58 3.58 7.71
C THR A 23 -5.84 3.73 8.54
N VAL A 24 -6.81 4.53 8.08
CA VAL A 24 -8.09 4.71 8.77
C VAL A 24 -8.90 3.41 8.80
N ALA A 25 -8.92 2.66 7.70
CA ALA A 25 -9.61 1.37 7.63
C ALA A 25 -9.03 0.37 8.65
N LEU A 26 -7.70 0.27 8.76
CA LEU A 26 -7.06 -0.60 9.74
C LEU A 26 -7.23 -0.09 11.17
N LEU A 27 -7.21 1.23 11.37
CA LEU A 27 -7.41 1.86 12.69
C LEU A 27 -8.77 1.51 13.28
N ALA A 28 -9.80 1.28 12.46
CA ALA A 28 -11.13 0.88 12.92
C ALA A 28 -11.13 -0.46 13.71
N LYS A 29 -10.07 -1.27 13.60
CA LYS A 29 -9.95 -2.59 14.25
C LYS A 29 -8.66 -2.78 15.05
N ASN A 30 -7.75 -1.80 15.05
CA ASN A 30 -6.40 -1.96 15.59
C ASN A 30 -5.93 -0.71 16.35
N ASN A 31 -4.86 -0.85 17.13
CA ASN A 31 -4.22 0.30 17.77
C ASN A 31 -3.54 1.24 16.73
N PRO A 32 -3.38 2.54 17.03
CA PRO A 32 -2.90 3.51 16.05
C PRO A 32 -1.54 3.21 15.43
N PHE A 33 -0.56 2.78 16.24
CA PHE A 33 0.78 2.50 15.74
C PHE A 33 0.80 1.29 14.80
N LEU A 34 0.09 0.22 15.17
CA LEU A 34 -0.04 -0.97 14.34
C LEU A 34 -0.77 -0.63 13.03
N ALA A 35 -1.89 0.09 13.10
CA ALA A 35 -2.64 0.48 11.90
C ALA A 35 -1.80 1.28 10.91
N ALA A 36 -1.10 2.33 11.37
CA ALA A 36 -0.24 3.16 10.52
C ALA A 36 0.95 2.37 9.94
N SER A 37 1.60 1.55 10.77
CA SER A 37 2.75 0.76 10.33
C SER A 37 2.37 -0.32 9.31
N SER A 38 1.25 -1.02 9.56
CA SER A 38 0.69 -2.01 8.64
C SER A 38 0.24 -1.38 7.33
N ALA A 39 -0.46 -0.25 7.37
CA ALA A 39 -0.90 0.45 6.15
C ALA A 39 0.29 0.87 5.27
N ALA A 40 1.33 1.45 5.87
CA ALA A 40 2.54 1.80 5.15
C ALA A 40 3.24 0.57 4.55
N PHE A 41 3.29 -0.55 5.29
CA PHE A 41 3.87 -1.80 4.79
C PHE A 41 3.06 -2.37 3.60
N ILE A 42 1.75 -2.50 3.75
CA ILE A 42 0.85 -3.08 2.74
C ILE A 42 0.86 -2.23 1.47
N THR A 43 0.76 -0.91 1.59
CA THR A 43 0.75 0.00 0.41
C THR A 43 2.03 -0.12 -0.40
N LYS A 44 3.19 -0.19 0.26
CA LYS A 44 4.49 -0.41 -0.41
C LYS A 44 4.57 -1.78 -1.07
N LYS A 45 4.11 -2.83 -0.38
CA LYS A 45 4.09 -4.19 -0.91
C LYS A 45 3.21 -4.32 -2.15
N ALA A 46 2.01 -3.73 -2.12
CA ALA A 46 1.11 -3.66 -3.25
C ALA A 46 1.74 -2.90 -4.43
N GLY A 47 2.39 -1.77 -4.16
CA GLY A 47 3.15 -1.03 -5.16
C GLY A 47 4.26 -1.85 -5.81
N ASP A 48 5.00 -2.65 -5.04
CA ASP A 48 6.06 -3.52 -5.56
C ASP A 48 5.51 -4.71 -6.37
N GLU A 49 4.36 -5.25 -5.97
CA GLU A 49 3.64 -6.28 -6.72
C GLU A 49 3.14 -5.75 -8.06
N LEU A 50 2.52 -4.56 -8.06
CA LEU A 50 2.04 -3.90 -9.25
C LEU A 50 3.19 -3.51 -10.19
N TYR A 51 4.30 -3.00 -9.63
CA TYR A 51 5.49 -2.69 -10.40
C TYR A 51 6.06 -3.91 -11.12
N ARG A 52 6.02 -5.10 -10.51
CA ARG A 52 6.44 -6.33 -11.20
C ARG A 52 5.53 -6.73 -12.36
N LYS A 53 4.25 -6.34 -12.32
CA LYS A 53 3.27 -6.64 -13.39
C LYS A 53 3.40 -5.65 -14.56
N VAL A 54 3.54 -4.35 -14.27
CA VAL A 54 3.39 -3.29 -15.30
C VAL A 54 4.48 -2.20 -15.27
N GLY A 55 5.54 -2.38 -14.49
CA GLY A 55 6.59 -1.37 -14.31
C GLY A 55 6.04 -0.10 -13.62
N THR A 56 6.46 1.08 -14.07
CA THR A 56 5.96 2.37 -13.54
C THR A 56 4.63 2.83 -14.17
N ASN A 57 4.04 2.01 -15.05
CA ASN A 57 2.85 2.34 -15.83
C ASN A 57 1.57 1.89 -15.11
N TYR A 58 1.34 2.44 -13.92
CA TYR A 58 0.10 2.31 -13.16
C TYR A 58 -0.26 3.65 -12.51
N ASN A 59 -1.52 3.81 -12.12
CA ASN A 59 -2.03 4.98 -11.43
C ASN A 59 -2.43 4.65 -9.97
N ALA A 60 -3.02 5.62 -9.28
CA ALA A 60 -3.47 5.43 -7.91
C ALA A 60 -4.59 4.38 -7.81
N ASP A 61 -5.55 4.39 -8.72
CA ASP A 61 -6.67 3.44 -8.70
C ASP A 61 -6.18 2.00 -8.86
N ASP A 62 -5.24 1.74 -9.77
CA ASP A 62 -4.61 0.42 -9.94
C ASP A 62 -3.93 -0.05 -8.64
N LEU A 63 -3.30 0.86 -7.91
CA LEU A 63 -2.69 0.57 -6.61
C LEU A 63 -3.75 0.27 -5.55
N ALA A 64 -4.86 1.01 -5.52
CA ALA A 64 -5.96 0.81 -4.60
C ALA A 64 -6.61 -0.57 -4.82
N ASP A 65 -6.82 -0.97 -6.08
CA ASP A 65 -7.37 -2.28 -6.45
C ASP A 65 -6.42 -3.44 -6.10
N THR A 66 -5.11 -3.18 -6.09
CA THR A 66 -4.11 -4.19 -5.71
C THR A 66 -4.07 -4.45 -4.19
N ILE A 67 -4.43 -3.48 -3.35
CA ILE A 67 -4.31 -3.59 -1.89
C ILE A 67 -5.08 -4.79 -1.29
N PRO A 68 -6.35 -5.05 -1.64
CA PRO A 68 -7.08 -6.22 -1.13
C PRO A 68 -6.40 -7.55 -1.47
N GLU A 69 -5.86 -7.70 -2.69
CA GLU A 69 -5.12 -8.90 -3.10
C GLU A 69 -3.86 -9.09 -2.25
N THR A 70 -3.05 -8.03 -2.11
CA THR A 70 -1.83 -8.04 -1.30
C THR A 70 -2.16 -8.38 0.14
N LEU A 71 -3.20 -7.78 0.73
CA LEU A 71 -3.61 -8.04 2.11
C LEU A 71 -4.05 -9.50 2.30
N GLN A 72 -4.84 -10.04 1.37
CA GLN A 72 -5.26 -11.44 1.42
C GLN A 72 -4.06 -12.41 1.34
N ASN A 73 -3.06 -12.09 0.52
CA ASN A 73 -1.83 -12.89 0.41
C ASN A 73 -0.97 -12.82 1.67
N LEU A 74 -0.98 -11.70 2.40
CA LEU A 74 -0.24 -11.53 3.66
C LEU A 74 -0.94 -12.18 4.87
N ALA A 75 -2.26 -12.35 4.81
CA ALA A 75 -3.07 -12.93 5.89
C ALA A 75 -3.22 -14.46 5.81
N ARG A 76 -2.69 -15.09 4.77
CA ARG A 76 -2.56 -16.54 4.63
C ARG A 76 -1.31 -17.04 5.34
#